data_AF-A0A941RNW7-F1
#
_entry.id   AF-A0A941RNW7-F1
#
_cell.length_a   1.000
_cell.length_b   1.000
_cell.length_c   1.000
_cell.angle_alpha   90.00
_cell.angle_beta   90.00
_cell.angle_gamma   90.00
#
_symmetry.space_group_name_H-M   'P 1'
#
loop_
_entity.id
_entity.type
_entity.pdbx_description
1 polymer ?
#
loop_
_entity_poly.entity_id
_entity_poly.type
_entity_poly.pdbx_seq_one_letter_code
_entity_poly.pdbx_strand_id
1 'polypeptide(L)'
;MILVHGPPEEVDTVRWIYRSFITDHRSESEIAKLLNARGIVTDYGRRWTRGTVHQLLTNEKYVGNNVWNRRSFKLKKRYVNNSPEMWIRAAAVFEPIIAAEDFLAVREIIEKRAAKLSDEQMLEILQQILNANGQLSGIIIDECEAAPSSQSFARRFGGLRRAYKLIGYAPDRDERYVAINEALRLLYPEIISTIVDGIASRGGNARVLADSGALLINDEVSASVAIARCQVSEAGTARWIIRLQRNPRPDLTIAVRMDSANERPRDYYLLPRIDILEQKLRLAESNGIWVEAYRTEDLTVLFELAARNKISELAA
;
A
#
# COMPACT_ATOMS: atom_id res chain seq x y z
N MET A 1 11.59 4.13 -17.35
CA MET A 1 10.44 5.05 -17.40
C MET A 1 10.95 6.43 -17.01
N ILE A 2 10.85 7.40 -17.92
CA ILE A 2 11.30 8.77 -17.67
C ILE A 2 10.11 9.55 -17.10
N LEU A 3 10.31 10.24 -15.97
CA LEU A 3 9.29 11.11 -15.38
C LEU A 3 9.27 12.44 -16.16
N VAL A 4 8.07 12.87 -16.56
CA VAL A 4 7.84 14.15 -17.25
C VAL A 4 6.96 15.05 -16.40
N HIS A 5 7.01 16.36 -16.63
CA HIS A 5 6.18 17.32 -15.92
C HIS A 5 4.70 17.09 -16.22
N GLY A 6 3.86 17.31 -15.20
CA GLY A 6 2.40 17.31 -15.35
C GLY A 6 1.89 18.58 -16.04
N PRO A 7 0.57 18.81 -16.03
CA PRO A 7 -0.03 20.04 -16.51
C PRO A 7 0.64 21.29 -15.92
N PRO A 8 0.77 22.40 -16.69
CA PRO A 8 1.42 23.62 -16.21
C PRO A 8 0.84 24.16 -14.90
N GLU A 9 -0.48 24.03 -14.72
CA GLU A 9 -1.18 24.45 -13.51
C GLU A 9 -0.72 23.69 -12.25
N GLU A 10 -0.43 22.39 -12.38
CA GLU A 10 0.11 21.58 -11.29
C GLU A 10 1.55 22.00 -10.96
N VAL A 11 2.37 22.25 -11.99
CA VAL A 11 3.74 22.74 -11.85
C VAL A 11 3.77 24.09 -11.12
N ASP A 12 2.89 25.00 -11.51
CA ASP A 12 2.77 26.31 -10.87
C ASP A 12 2.27 26.20 -9.43
N THR A 13 1.38 25.25 -9.14
CA THR A 13 0.93 24.96 -7.78
C THR A 13 2.11 24.47 -6.91
N VAL A 14 2.95 23.56 -7.42
CA VAL A 14 4.15 23.09 -6.70
C VAL A 14 5.08 24.28 -6.41
N ARG A 15 5.39 25.09 -7.42
CA ARG A 15 6.26 26.28 -7.26
C ARG A 15 5.69 27.27 -6.25
N TRP A 16 4.39 27.51 -6.31
CA TRP A 16 3.69 28.38 -5.37
C TRP A 16 3.79 27.85 -3.92
N ILE A 17 3.63 26.53 -3.71
CA ILE A 17 3.79 25.91 -2.38
C ILE A 17 5.20 26.15 -1.82
N TYR A 18 6.24 25.91 -2.63
CA TYR A 18 7.62 26.13 -2.21
C TYR A 18 7.87 27.60 -1.85
N ARG A 19 7.47 28.53 -2.72
CA ARG A 19 7.60 29.96 -2.46
C ARG A 19 6.86 30.39 -1.20
N SER A 20 5.60 29.96 -1.01
CA SER A 20 4.83 30.35 0.17
C SER A 20 5.40 29.75 1.47
N PHE A 21 6.07 28.60 1.40
CA PHE A 21 6.76 28.04 2.56
C PHE A 21 8.06 28.79 2.89
N ILE A 22 8.87 29.09 1.87
CA ILE A 22 10.20 29.71 2.04
C ILE A 22 10.09 31.21 2.30
N THR A 23 9.40 31.93 1.42
CA THR A 23 9.35 33.40 1.41
C THR A 23 8.28 33.94 2.35
N ASP A 24 7.06 33.39 2.30
CA ASP A 24 5.96 33.88 3.14
C ASP A 24 5.97 33.24 4.55
N HIS A 25 6.92 32.33 4.80
CA HIS A 25 7.06 31.55 6.05
C HIS A 25 5.78 30.83 6.50
N ARG A 26 4.86 30.54 5.58
CA ARG A 26 3.59 29.86 5.90
C ARG A 26 3.85 28.44 6.35
N SER A 27 3.09 27.99 7.33
CA SER A 27 3.04 26.59 7.75
C SER A 27 2.39 25.72 6.68
N GLU A 28 2.68 24.42 6.71
CA GLU A 28 2.05 23.45 5.80
C GLU A 28 0.52 23.45 5.92
N SER A 29 -0.03 23.69 7.12
CA SER A 29 -1.47 23.81 7.36
C SER A 29 -2.08 25.05 6.74
N GLU A 30 -1.42 26.21 6.84
CA GLU A 30 -1.89 27.45 6.21
C GLU A 30 -1.87 27.32 4.68
N ILE A 31 -0.82 26.72 4.13
CA ILE A 31 -0.72 26.42 2.69
C ILE A 31 -1.88 25.50 2.27
N ALA A 32 -2.14 24.43 3.00
CA ALA A 32 -3.26 23.52 2.71
C ALA A 32 -4.63 24.25 2.77
N LYS A 33 -4.86 25.09 3.78
CA LYS A 33 -6.08 25.91 3.90
C LYS A 33 -6.24 26.85 2.70
N LEU A 34 -5.17 27.52 2.27
CA LEU A 34 -5.19 28.42 1.12
C LEU A 34 -5.47 27.70 -0.20
N LEU A 35 -4.85 26.54 -0.43
CA LEU A 35 -5.12 25.72 -1.63
C LEU A 35 -6.59 25.28 -1.68
N ASN A 36 -7.11 24.79 -0.55
CA ASN A 36 -8.50 24.38 -0.45
C ASN A 36 -9.48 25.54 -0.61
N ALA A 37 -9.15 26.74 -0.11
CA ALA A 37 -9.96 27.94 -0.28
C ALA A 37 -10.00 28.41 -1.74
N ARG A 38 -8.95 28.13 -2.53
CA ARG A 38 -8.88 28.38 -3.97
C ARG A 38 -9.56 27.29 -4.81
N GLY A 39 -10.10 26.25 -4.19
CA GLY A 39 -10.73 25.12 -4.88
C GLY A 39 -9.73 24.19 -5.59
N ILE A 40 -8.43 24.30 -5.32
CA ILE A 40 -7.40 23.43 -5.91
C ILE A 40 -7.43 22.09 -5.19
N VAL A 41 -7.51 21.00 -5.95
CA VAL A 41 -7.45 19.62 -5.45
C VAL A 41 -6.12 18.96 -5.81
N THR A 42 -5.79 17.86 -5.15
CA THR A 42 -4.61 17.06 -5.48
C THR A 42 -4.82 16.29 -6.79
N ASP A 43 -3.75 15.68 -7.30
CA ASP A 43 -3.74 14.73 -8.42
C ASP A 43 -4.74 13.56 -8.27
N TYR A 44 -5.12 13.21 -7.03
CA TYR A 44 -6.13 12.21 -6.72
C TYR A 44 -7.55 12.79 -6.51
N GLY A 45 -7.78 14.07 -6.82
CA GLY A 45 -9.05 14.75 -6.62
C GLY A 45 -9.42 14.96 -5.15
N ARG A 46 -8.44 15.05 -4.25
CA ARG A 46 -8.65 15.20 -2.80
C ARG A 46 -8.35 16.61 -2.34
N ARG A 47 -8.89 16.98 -1.18
CA ARG A 47 -8.49 18.21 -0.48
C ARG A 47 -7.05 18.11 -0.01
N TRP A 48 -6.36 19.24 0.00
CA TRP A 48 -5.03 19.35 0.57
C TRP A 48 -5.07 19.26 2.08
N THR A 49 -4.16 18.49 2.65
CA THR A 49 -3.92 18.40 4.09
C THR A 49 -2.51 18.84 4.43
N ARG A 50 -2.26 19.15 5.71
CA ARG A 50 -0.91 19.45 6.22
C ARG A 50 0.07 18.33 5.88
N GLY A 51 -0.36 17.07 5.99
CA GLY A 51 0.45 15.90 5.64
C GLY A 51 0.81 15.85 4.16
N THR A 52 -0.17 16.10 3.27
CA THR A 52 0.10 16.12 1.81
C THR A 52 1.04 17.25 1.37
N VAL A 53 0.90 18.45 1.96
CA VAL A 53 1.81 19.57 1.71
C VAL A 53 3.23 19.24 2.22
N HIS A 54 3.34 18.66 3.42
CA HIS A 54 4.64 18.25 3.97
C HIS A 54 5.30 17.17 3.09
N GLN A 55 4.54 16.18 2.64
CA GLN A 55 5.03 15.15 1.73
C GLN A 55 5.53 15.76 0.41
N LEU A 56 4.84 16.78 -0.11
CA LEU A 56 5.28 17.49 -1.31
C LEU A 56 6.61 18.20 -1.09
N LEU A 57 6.71 19.01 -0.04
CA LEU A 57 7.90 19.80 0.32
C LEU A 57 9.16 18.96 0.55
N THR A 58 9.00 17.73 1.03
CA THR A 58 10.12 16.82 1.36
C THR A 58 10.45 15.81 0.25
N ASN A 59 9.72 15.83 -0.87
CA ASN A 59 9.92 14.87 -1.93
C ASN A 59 11.01 15.30 -2.92
N GLU A 60 12.11 14.55 -2.92
CA GLU A 60 13.27 14.81 -3.79
C GLU A 60 12.95 14.70 -5.30
N LYS A 61 11.78 14.15 -5.66
CA LYS A 61 11.31 14.16 -7.05
C LYS A 61 11.07 15.56 -7.61
N TYR A 62 10.97 16.60 -6.79
CA TYR A 62 10.76 17.95 -7.33
C TYR A 62 12.08 18.63 -7.75
N VAL A 63 13.22 18.07 -7.34
CA VAL A 63 14.57 18.55 -7.69
C VAL A 63 15.29 17.62 -8.68
N GLY A 64 14.56 16.76 -9.39
CA GLY A 64 15.17 15.89 -10.40
C GLY A 64 15.70 14.55 -9.86
N ASN A 65 15.53 14.26 -8.57
CA ASN A 65 16.14 13.08 -7.96
C ASN A 65 15.15 11.91 -7.88
N ASN A 66 15.61 10.71 -8.25
CA ASN A 66 14.89 9.47 -7.99
C ASN A 66 15.52 8.74 -6.80
N VAL A 67 14.71 8.44 -5.79
CA VAL A 67 15.15 7.73 -4.58
C VAL A 67 14.34 6.44 -4.43
N TRP A 68 15.01 5.31 -4.56
CA TRP A 68 14.40 3.99 -4.41
C TRP A 68 15.16 3.14 -3.39
N ASN A 69 14.74 1.88 -3.23
CA ASN A 69 15.27 0.97 -2.22
C ASN A 69 15.07 1.49 -0.78
N ARG A 70 14.02 2.28 -0.50
CA ARG A 70 13.65 2.65 0.88
C ARG A 70 13.21 1.46 1.72
N ARG A 71 12.73 0.42 1.05
CA ARG A 71 12.38 -0.87 1.64
C ARG A 71 12.84 -1.96 0.70
N SER A 72 13.40 -3.04 1.23
CA SER A 72 13.80 -4.20 0.46
C SER A 72 13.06 -5.45 0.91
N PHE A 73 12.88 -6.36 -0.04
CA PHE A 73 12.43 -7.71 0.20
C PHE A 73 13.36 -8.63 -0.57
N LYS A 74 14.17 -9.39 0.15
CA LYS A 74 15.02 -10.42 -0.44
C LYS A 74 14.29 -11.76 -0.32
N LEU A 75 14.47 -12.64 -1.30
CA LEU A 75 13.79 -13.94 -1.35
C LEU A 75 13.89 -14.67 0.00
N LYS A 76 12.75 -15.17 0.51
CA LYS A 76 12.61 -15.84 1.82
C LYS A 76 13.01 -15.01 3.06
N LYS A 77 13.25 -13.70 2.94
CA LYS A 77 13.57 -12.81 4.08
C LYS A 77 12.43 -11.83 4.35
N ARG A 78 12.30 -11.41 5.61
CA ARG A 78 11.31 -10.40 6.02
C ARG A 78 11.55 -9.08 5.26
N TYR A 79 10.48 -8.31 5.07
CA TYR A 79 10.57 -6.96 4.53
C TYR A 79 11.41 -6.10 5.47
N VAL A 80 12.47 -5.48 4.95
CA VAL A 80 13.36 -4.63 5.73
C VAL A 80 13.14 -3.18 5.30
N ASN A 81 12.90 -2.31 6.28
CA ASN A 81 13.07 -0.88 6.04
C ASN A 81 14.56 -0.61 5.96
N ASN A 82 15.03 -0.21 4.79
CA ASN A 82 16.44 0.02 4.59
C ASN A 82 16.83 1.36 5.24
N SER A 83 17.99 1.38 5.90
CA SER A 83 18.58 2.60 6.41
C SER A 83 18.86 3.58 5.27
N PRO A 84 18.92 4.90 5.53
CA PRO A 84 19.11 5.92 4.49
C PRO A 84 20.36 5.72 3.63
N GLU A 85 21.39 5.07 4.16
CA GLU A 85 22.67 4.77 3.48
C GLU A 85 22.50 3.68 2.41
N MET A 86 21.48 2.82 2.56
CA MET A 86 21.12 1.81 1.57
C MET A 86 20.16 2.34 0.50
N TRP A 87 19.67 3.59 0.62
CA TRP A 87 18.79 4.16 -0.38
C TRP A 87 19.59 4.47 -1.64
N ILE A 88 19.11 3.96 -2.77
CA ILE A 88 19.75 4.25 -4.04
C ILE A 88 19.15 5.56 -4.55
N ARG A 89 20.02 6.53 -4.77
CA ARG A 89 19.67 7.88 -5.22
C ARG A 89 20.30 8.09 -6.59
N ALA A 90 19.49 8.33 -7.60
CA ALA A 90 19.96 8.88 -8.85
C ALA A 90 19.60 10.36 -8.87
N ALA A 91 20.62 11.21 -8.91
CA ALA A 91 20.44 12.66 -8.94
C ALA A 91 20.22 13.15 -10.38
N ALA A 92 19.42 14.21 -10.53
CA ALA A 92 19.18 14.89 -11.81
C ALA A 92 18.80 13.96 -12.98
N VAL A 93 17.97 12.94 -12.71
CA VAL A 93 17.51 11.97 -13.73
C VAL A 93 16.27 12.42 -14.49
N PHE A 94 15.67 13.54 -14.11
CA PHE A 94 14.61 14.21 -14.86
C PHE A 94 14.63 15.71 -14.56
N GLU A 95 13.98 16.49 -15.41
CA GLU A 95 13.95 17.95 -15.32
C GLU A 95 13.36 18.41 -13.97
N PRO A 96 14.07 19.23 -13.18
CA PRO A 96 13.57 19.71 -11.90
C PRO A 96 12.38 20.68 -12.08
N ILE A 97 11.43 20.62 -11.15
CA ILE A 97 10.36 21.63 -11.05
C ILE A 97 10.81 22.79 -10.15
N ILE A 98 11.64 22.46 -9.16
CA ILE A 98 12.14 23.34 -8.10
C ILE A 98 13.67 23.32 -8.08
N ALA A 99 14.28 24.46 -7.80
CA ALA A 99 15.73 24.57 -7.65
C ALA A 99 16.22 23.75 -6.45
N ALA A 100 17.41 23.16 -6.56
CA ALA A 100 18.01 22.40 -5.45
C ALA A 100 18.17 23.26 -4.18
N GLU A 101 18.45 24.55 -4.35
CA GLU A 101 18.59 25.54 -3.29
C GLU A 101 17.29 25.72 -2.49
N ASP A 102 16.15 25.88 -3.17
CA ASP A 102 14.83 26.00 -2.53
C ASP A 102 14.48 24.75 -1.73
N PHE A 103 14.79 23.57 -2.27
CA PHE A 103 14.57 22.31 -1.58
C PHE A 103 15.44 22.17 -0.32
N LEU A 104 16.70 22.59 -0.39
CA LEU A 104 17.59 22.62 0.77
C LEU A 104 17.11 23.63 1.82
N ALA A 105 16.64 24.80 1.41
CA ALA A 105 16.07 25.81 2.30
C ALA A 105 14.84 25.27 3.04
N VAL A 106 13.91 24.61 2.34
CA VAL A 106 12.74 23.95 2.95
C VAL A 106 13.18 22.95 4.01
N ARG A 107 14.14 22.07 3.68
CA ARG A 107 14.67 21.09 4.64
C ARG A 107 15.25 21.78 5.86
N GLU A 108 16.09 22.79 5.67
CA GLU A 108 16.70 23.51 6.78
C GLU A 108 15.66 24.16 7.70
N ILE A 109 14.61 24.76 7.15
CA ILE A 109 13.51 25.34 7.92
C ILE A 109 12.80 24.27 8.76
N ILE A 110 12.44 23.14 8.16
CA ILE A 110 11.78 22.02 8.85
C ILE A 110 12.67 21.47 9.97
N GLU A 111 13.95 21.30 9.68
CA GLU A 111 14.93 20.76 10.62
C GLU A 111 15.20 21.72 11.78
N LYS A 112 15.32 23.03 11.53
CA LYS A 112 15.44 24.06 12.58
C LYS A 112 14.23 24.10 13.48
N ARG A 113 13.01 23.97 12.93
CA ARG A 113 11.77 23.91 13.73
C ARG A 113 11.78 22.71 14.66
N ALA A 114 12.15 21.52 14.16
CA ALA A 114 12.23 20.32 14.97
C ALA A 114 13.37 20.37 16.01
N ALA A 115 14.52 20.96 15.68
CA ALA A 115 15.67 21.06 16.57
C ALA A 115 15.46 21.98 17.78
N LYS A 116 14.46 22.87 17.73
CA LYS A 116 14.06 23.71 18.88
C LYS A 116 13.39 22.93 20.01
N LEU A 117 12.96 21.69 19.75
CA LEU A 117 12.33 20.83 20.75
C LEU A 117 13.36 19.92 21.39
N SER A 118 13.28 19.77 22.72
CA SER A 118 14.04 18.75 23.44
C SER A 118 13.48 17.35 23.15
N ASP A 119 14.24 16.31 23.50
CA ASP A 119 13.80 14.93 23.33
C ASP A 119 12.52 14.68 24.17
N GLU A 120 12.47 15.21 25.39
CA GLU A 120 11.32 15.13 26.29
C GLU A 120 10.09 15.79 25.68
N GLN A 121 10.23 16.99 25.12
CA GLN A 121 9.12 17.71 24.47
C GLN A 121 8.61 16.94 23.25
N MET A 122 9.49 16.35 22.45
CA MET A 122 9.09 15.52 21.32
C MET A 122 8.32 14.28 21.78
N LEU A 123 8.80 13.58 22.81
CA LEU A 123 8.11 12.40 23.35
C LEU A 123 6.76 12.78 23.98
N GLU A 124 6.68 13.92 24.66
CA GLU A 124 5.42 14.45 25.20
C GLU A 124 4.39 14.73 24.10
N ILE A 125 4.82 15.34 22.99
CA ILE A 125 3.95 15.54 21.81
C ILE A 125 3.44 14.19 21.28
N LEU A 126 4.28 13.16 21.18
CA LEU A 126 3.81 11.83 20.76
C LEU A 126 2.79 11.24 21.74
N GLN A 127 2.99 11.42 23.04
CA GLN A 127 2.04 10.97 24.06
C GLN A 127 0.71 11.71 23.96
N GLN A 128 0.73 13.03 23.72
CA GLN A 128 -0.47 13.83 23.50
C GLN A 128 -1.24 13.37 22.26
N ILE A 129 -0.55 13.13 21.13
CA ILE A 129 -1.16 12.60 19.91
C ILE A 129 -1.77 11.22 20.18
N LEU A 130 -1.07 10.35 20.90
CA LEU A 130 -1.57 9.03 21.27
C LEU A 130 -2.84 9.12 22.12
N ASN A 131 -2.83 9.95 23.16
CA ASN A 131 -3.98 10.12 24.05
C ASN A 131 -5.19 10.69 23.30
N ALA A 132 -4.97 11.60 22.35
CA ALA A 132 -6.05 12.21 21.57
C ALA A 132 -6.63 11.27 20.49
N ASN A 133 -5.83 10.38 19.91
CA ASN A 133 -6.23 9.55 18.76
C ASN A 133 -6.41 8.07 19.09
N GLY A 134 -6.01 7.62 20.29
CA GLY A 134 -5.99 6.21 20.71
C GLY A 134 -4.91 5.35 20.03
N GLN A 135 -4.29 5.84 18.96
CA GLN A 135 -3.25 5.16 18.20
C GLN A 135 -2.27 6.14 17.54
N LEU A 136 -1.06 5.67 17.21
CA LEU A 136 -0.07 6.42 16.43
C LEU A 136 0.23 5.71 15.11
N SER A 137 0.27 6.51 14.06
CA SER A 137 0.86 6.14 12.78
C SER A 137 1.59 7.35 12.22
N GLY A 138 2.48 7.14 11.24
CA GLY A 138 3.14 8.26 10.55
C GLY A 138 2.13 9.24 9.96
N ILE A 139 1.03 8.73 9.39
CA ILE A 139 -0.05 9.55 8.83
C ILE A 139 -0.73 10.38 9.92
N ILE A 140 -1.07 9.78 11.07
CA ILE A 140 -1.72 10.51 12.17
C ILE A 140 -0.83 11.64 12.67
N ILE A 141 0.47 11.37 12.85
CA ILE A 141 1.45 12.38 13.26
C ILE A 141 1.56 13.50 12.23
N ASP A 142 1.66 13.14 10.95
CA ASP A 142 1.80 14.08 9.84
C ASP A 142 0.54 14.90 9.59
N GLU A 143 -0.60 14.58 10.21
CA GLU A 143 -1.83 15.38 10.14
C GLU A 143 -2.02 16.30 11.36
N CYS A 144 -1.18 16.20 12.40
CA CYS A 144 -1.25 17.08 13.56
C CYS A 144 -0.65 18.47 13.29
N GLU A 145 -1.45 19.52 13.50
CA GLU A 145 -1.18 20.91 13.09
C GLU A 145 -0.01 21.58 13.85
N ALA A 146 0.41 21.05 15.00
CA ALA A 146 1.51 21.57 15.82
C ALA A 146 2.65 20.56 16.08
N ALA A 147 2.51 19.33 15.59
CA ALA A 147 3.50 18.29 15.82
C ALA A 147 4.63 18.34 14.78
N PRO A 148 5.88 17.99 15.16
CA PRO A 148 6.89 17.61 14.18
C PRO A 148 6.41 16.48 13.27
N SER A 149 6.97 16.40 12.06
CA SER A 149 6.63 15.30 11.15
C SER A 149 7.04 13.93 11.70
N SER A 150 6.40 12.88 11.23
CA SER A 150 6.76 11.48 11.51
C SER A 150 8.22 11.17 11.14
N GLN A 151 8.74 11.82 10.11
CA GLN A 151 10.15 11.71 9.71
C GLN A 151 11.09 12.45 10.67
N SER A 152 10.68 13.58 11.24
CA SER A 152 11.43 14.30 12.29
C SER A 152 11.62 13.40 13.52
N PHE A 153 10.56 12.74 13.99
CA PHE A 153 10.63 11.75 15.07
C PHE A 153 11.53 10.57 14.71
N ALA A 154 11.35 10.01 13.52
CA ALA A 154 12.17 8.88 13.06
C ALA A 154 13.66 9.22 13.02
N ARG A 155 14.01 10.42 12.54
CA ARG A 155 15.40 10.85 12.47
C ARG A 155 16.00 11.08 13.86
N ARG A 156 15.27 11.74 14.75
CA ARG A 156 15.73 12.07 16.12
C ARG A 156 15.98 10.82 16.95
N PHE A 157 15.05 9.86 16.91
CA PHE A 157 15.08 8.68 17.78
C PHE A 157 15.60 7.41 17.11
N GLY A 158 16.21 7.50 15.91
CA GLY A 158 16.73 6.32 15.20
C GLY A 158 15.64 5.36 14.66
N GLY A 159 14.44 5.89 14.44
CA GLY A 159 13.31 5.22 13.80
C GLY A 159 11.99 5.48 14.53
N LEU A 160 10.90 5.58 13.78
CA LEU A 160 9.58 5.88 14.35
C LEU A 160 9.10 4.83 15.36
N ARG A 161 9.44 3.55 15.13
CA ARG A 161 9.16 2.48 16.10
C ARG A 161 9.94 2.64 17.41
N ARG A 162 11.16 3.18 17.35
CA ARG A 162 11.95 3.42 18.54
C ARG A 162 11.37 4.60 19.33
N ALA A 163 10.93 5.65 18.63
CA ALA A 163 10.17 6.75 19.25
C ALA A 163 8.91 6.25 19.98
N TYR A 164 8.14 5.34 19.37
CA TYR A 164 6.96 4.73 20.00
C TYR A 164 7.31 3.94 21.26
N LYS A 165 8.37 3.12 21.21
CA LYS A 165 8.84 2.38 22.40
C LYS A 165 9.21 3.29 23.57
N LEU A 166 9.78 4.47 23.30
CA LEU A 166 10.20 5.41 24.34
C LEU A 166 9.01 6.01 25.12
N ILE A 167 7.82 6.05 24.53
CA ILE A 167 6.58 6.47 25.20
C ILE A 167 5.71 5.28 25.66
N GLY A 168 6.28 4.07 25.69
CA GLY A 168 5.52 2.87 26.05
C GLY A 168 4.45 2.46 25.04
N TYR A 169 4.40 3.09 23.86
CA TYR A 169 3.46 2.75 22.81
C TYR A 169 4.01 1.61 21.95
N ALA A 170 3.38 0.45 22.04
CA ALA A 170 3.48 -0.55 21.00
C ALA A 170 2.28 -0.33 20.07
N PRO A 171 2.47 0.14 18.82
CA PRO A 171 1.36 0.14 17.88
C PRO A 171 0.82 -1.27 17.83
N ASP A 172 -0.52 -1.37 17.87
CA ASP A 172 -1.26 -2.61 17.71
C ASP A 172 -1.10 -3.10 16.27
N ARG A 173 0.14 -3.46 15.91
CA ARG A 173 0.38 -4.57 15.02
C ARG A 173 0.23 -5.78 15.89
N ASP A 174 -1.02 -6.04 16.22
CA ASP A 174 -1.57 -7.22 16.85
C ASP A 174 -0.62 -8.39 16.60
N GLU A 175 -0.09 -9.07 17.63
CA GLU A 175 0.70 -10.29 17.41
C GLU A 175 -0.08 -11.25 16.50
N ARG A 176 -1.41 -11.24 16.64
CA ARG A 176 -2.39 -11.79 15.70
C ARG A 176 -2.20 -11.33 14.26
N TYR A 177 -2.02 -10.05 13.96
CA TYR A 177 -1.73 -9.57 12.60
C TYR A 177 -0.47 -10.22 12.03
N VAL A 178 0.62 -10.28 12.80
CA VAL A 178 1.88 -10.87 12.34
C VAL A 178 1.74 -12.38 12.16
N ALA A 179 1.16 -13.07 13.14
CA ALA A 179 0.90 -14.51 13.12
C ALA A 179 -0.04 -14.91 11.97
N ILE A 180 -1.13 -14.19 11.77
CA ILE A 180 -2.06 -14.40 10.64
C ILE A 180 -1.32 -14.26 9.32
N ASN A 181 -0.54 -13.19 9.11
CA ASN A 181 0.20 -13.05 7.86
C ASN A 181 1.31 -14.09 7.66
N GLU A 182 1.88 -14.65 8.73
CA GLU A 182 2.79 -15.80 8.63
C GLU A 182 2.03 -17.08 8.27
N ALA A 183 0.90 -17.35 8.91
CA ALA A 183 0.02 -18.48 8.58
C ALA A 183 -0.49 -18.43 7.13
N LEU A 184 -0.94 -17.26 6.65
CA LEU A 184 -1.38 -17.10 5.26
C LEU A 184 -0.27 -17.32 4.23
N ARG A 185 1.00 -17.07 4.59
CA ARG A 185 2.14 -17.40 3.70
C ARG A 185 2.41 -18.89 3.64
N LEU A 186 2.14 -19.62 4.71
CA LEU A 186 2.25 -21.08 4.75
C LEU A 186 1.09 -21.74 4.00
N LEU A 187 -0.10 -21.14 4.05
CA LEU A 187 -1.29 -21.61 3.34
C LEU A 187 -1.20 -21.40 1.82
N TYR A 188 -0.45 -20.39 1.35
CA TYR A 188 -0.38 -20.08 -0.08
C TYR A 188 0.15 -21.25 -0.94
N PRO A 189 1.29 -21.91 -0.61
CA PRO A 189 1.71 -23.12 -1.30
C PRO A 189 0.67 -24.24 -1.30
N GLU A 190 -0.06 -24.44 -0.20
CA GLU A 190 -1.08 -25.50 -0.08
C GLU A 190 -2.27 -25.24 -1.01
N ILE A 191 -2.74 -24.00 -1.08
CA ILE A 191 -3.80 -23.59 -2.01
C ILE A 191 -3.35 -23.78 -3.45
N ILE A 192 -2.10 -23.39 -3.77
CA ILE A 192 -1.55 -23.58 -5.11
C ILE A 192 -1.50 -25.07 -5.48
N SER A 193 -1.01 -25.94 -4.58
CA SER A 193 -1.01 -27.40 -4.81
C SER A 193 -2.44 -27.89 -5.06
N THR A 194 -3.38 -27.50 -4.20
CA THR A 194 -4.80 -27.88 -4.33
C THR A 194 -5.38 -27.49 -5.68
N ILE A 195 -5.06 -26.28 -6.18
CA ILE A 195 -5.51 -25.82 -7.50
C ILE A 195 -4.88 -26.66 -8.61
N VAL A 196 -3.56 -26.86 -8.57
CA VAL A 196 -2.83 -27.61 -9.60
C VAL A 196 -3.30 -29.07 -9.65
N ASP A 197 -3.38 -29.74 -8.51
CA ASP A 197 -3.82 -31.13 -8.38
C ASP A 197 -5.29 -31.28 -8.78
N GLY A 198 -6.14 -30.34 -8.40
CA GLY A 198 -7.55 -30.30 -8.77
C GLY A 198 -7.77 -30.17 -10.28
N ILE A 199 -7.02 -29.26 -10.94
CA ILE A 199 -7.06 -29.11 -12.40
C ILE A 199 -6.54 -30.38 -13.09
N ALA A 200 -5.43 -30.95 -12.60
CA ALA A 200 -4.86 -32.19 -13.14
C ALA A 200 -5.82 -33.38 -13.02
N SER A 201 -6.57 -33.48 -11.92
CA SER A 201 -7.57 -34.54 -11.73
C SER A 201 -8.71 -34.52 -12.75
N ARG A 202 -8.95 -33.37 -13.41
CA ARG A 202 -9.94 -33.18 -14.48
C ARG A 202 -9.30 -33.19 -15.88
N GLY A 203 -8.07 -33.70 -15.99
CA GLY A 203 -7.32 -33.80 -17.24
C GLY A 203 -6.68 -32.49 -17.73
N GLY A 204 -6.86 -31.39 -16.98
CA GLY A 204 -6.20 -30.12 -17.28
C GLY A 204 -4.74 -30.08 -16.83
N ASN A 205 -4.08 -28.96 -17.10
CA ASN A 205 -2.73 -28.67 -16.65
C ASN A 205 -2.67 -27.26 -16.03
N ALA A 206 -1.90 -27.09 -14.97
CA ALA A 206 -1.60 -25.78 -14.42
C ALA A 206 -0.14 -25.74 -13.93
N ARG A 207 0.57 -24.65 -14.25
CA ARG A 207 1.96 -24.45 -13.82
C ARG A 207 2.19 -23.05 -13.28
N VAL A 208 3.03 -22.94 -12.25
CA VAL A 208 3.45 -21.64 -11.70
C VAL A 208 4.56 -21.05 -12.57
N LEU A 209 4.40 -19.80 -13.00
CA LEU A 209 5.39 -19.04 -13.74
C LEU A 209 6.43 -18.46 -12.77
N ALA A 210 7.71 -18.75 -13.01
CA ALA A 210 8.82 -18.40 -12.11
C ALA A 210 9.08 -16.89 -12.00
N ASP A 211 8.70 -16.12 -13.00
CA ASP A 211 8.93 -14.67 -13.11
C ASP A 211 7.86 -13.83 -12.37
N SER A 212 6.62 -14.31 -12.36
CA SER A 212 5.44 -13.56 -11.92
C SER A 212 4.72 -14.20 -10.73
N GLY A 213 5.00 -15.47 -10.44
CA GLY A 213 4.27 -16.26 -9.43
C GLY A 213 2.82 -16.57 -9.82
N ALA A 214 2.40 -16.20 -11.03
CA ALA A 214 1.08 -16.48 -11.57
C ALA A 214 0.98 -17.96 -12.01
N LEU A 215 -0.24 -18.49 -12.03
CA LEU A 215 -0.55 -19.77 -12.64
C LEU A 215 -0.83 -19.57 -14.13
N LEU A 216 -0.33 -20.46 -14.97
CA LEU A 216 -0.77 -20.60 -16.34
C LEU A 216 -1.56 -21.91 -16.44
N ILE A 217 -2.85 -21.80 -16.72
CA ILE A 217 -3.80 -22.91 -16.80
C ILE A 217 -3.98 -23.28 -18.27
N ASN A 218 -3.77 -24.56 -18.59
CA ASN A 218 -3.84 -25.17 -19.91
C ASN A 218 -3.03 -24.44 -20.99
N ASP A 219 -1.95 -23.75 -20.58
CA ASP A 219 -1.16 -22.86 -21.44
C ASP A 219 -1.98 -21.75 -22.16
N GLU A 220 -3.19 -21.44 -21.66
CA GLU A 220 -4.16 -20.55 -22.30
C GLU A 220 -4.56 -19.36 -21.40
N VAL A 221 -4.80 -19.62 -20.12
CA VAL A 221 -5.35 -18.62 -19.19
C VAL A 221 -4.35 -18.32 -18.10
N SER A 222 -3.97 -17.06 -17.95
CA SER A 222 -3.15 -16.62 -16.83
C SER A 222 -4.03 -16.33 -15.61
N ALA A 223 -3.68 -16.90 -14.46
CA ALA A 223 -4.42 -16.75 -13.21
C ALA A 223 -3.50 -16.30 -12.08
N SER A 224 -3.99 -15.45 -11.17
CA SER A 224 -3.31 -15.17 -9.89
C SER A 224 -4.15 -15.68 -8.73
N VAL A 225 -3.50 -16.03 -7.62
CA VAL A 225 -4.19 -16.39 -6.38
C VAL A 225 -4.01 -15.26 -5.37
N ALA A 226 -5.11 -14.77 -4.81
CA ALA A 226 -5.11 -13.67 -3.85
C ALA A 226 -5.80 -14.09 -2.54
N ILE A 227 -5.03 -14.33 -1.48
CA ILE A 227 -5.61 -14.67 -0.18
C ILE A 227 -5.99 -13.40 0.57
N ALA A 228 -7.28 -13.23 0.83
CA ALA A 228 -7.85 -12.11 1.56
C ALA A 228 -8.15 -12.53 3.00
N ARG A 229 -7.41 -11.94 3.94
CA ARG A 229 -7.66 -12.10 5.37
C ARG A 229 -8.97 -11.44 5.79
N CYS A 230 -9.68 -12.06 6.72
CA CYS A 230 -10.83 -11.48 7.41
C CYS A 230 -10.37 -10.45 8.43
N GLN A 231 -11.01 -9.29 8.42
CA GLN A 231 -10.90 -8.25 9.42
C GLN A 231 -12.28 -8.05 10.05
N VAL A 232 -12.39 -8.29 11.35
CA VAL A 232 -13.63 -8.07 12.08
C VAL A 232 -13.54 -6.69 12.75
N SER A 233 -14.51 -5.82 12.47
CA SER A 233 -14.61 -4.51 13.14
C SER A 233 -14.99 -4.67 14.62
N GLU A 234 -14.81 -3.63 15.43
CA GLU A 234 -15.32 -3.61 16.82
C GLU A 234 -16.83 -3.89 16.90
N ALA A 235 -17.60 -3.47 15.89
CA ALA A 235 -19.03 -3.75 15.76
C ALA A 235 -19.36 -5.20 15.32
N GLY A 236 -18.37 -6.10 15.27
CA GLY A 236 -18.55 -7.52 14.91
C GLY A 236 -18.65 -7.83 13.41
N THR A 237 -18.65 -6.83 12.53
CA THR A 237 -18.79 -7.06 11.08
C THR A 237 -17.49 -7.51 10.41
N ALA A 238 -17.56 -8.57 9.60
CA ALA A 238 -16.41 -9.06 8.84
C ALA A 238 -16.20 -8.34 7.50
N ARG A 239 -14.93 -8.05 7.19
CA ARG A 239 -14.49 -7.34 5.98
C ARG A 239 -13.24 -7.98 5.39
N TRP A 240 -13.16 -7.96 4.06
CA TRP A 240 -12.01 -8.45 3.30
C TRP A 240 -11.57 -7.42 2.28
N ILE A 241 -10.28 -7.38 2.00
CA ILE A 241 -9.71 -6.53 0.95
C ILE A 241 -8.88 -7.42 0.04
N ILE A 242 -9.40 -7.66 -1.16
CA ILE A 242 -8.69 -8.37 -2.23
C ILE A 242 -7.83 -7.35 -2.96
N ARG A 243 -6.53 -7.64 -3.06
CA ARG A 243 -5.58 -6.83 -3.82
C ARG A 243 -5.25 -7.56 -5.11
N LEU A 244 -5.65 -6.96 -6.22
CA LEU A 244 -5.50 -7.58 -7.54
C LEU A 244 -4.10 -7.29 -8.09
N GLN A 245 -3.47 -8.32 -8.67
CA GLN A 245 -2.12 -8.22 -9.22
C GLN A 245 -2.12 -7.29 -10.44
N ARG A 246 -1.12 -6.40 -10.53
CA ARG A 246 -1.05 -5.37 -11.59
C ARG A 246 -0.10 -5.69 -12.73
N ASN A 247 0.95 -6.48 -12.47
CA ASN A 247 1.96 -6.75 -13.49
C ASN A 247 2.63 -8.13 -13.27
N PRO A 248 2.55 -9.05 -14.25
CA PRO A 248 1.56 -9.04 -15.32
C PRO A 248 0.13 -9.06 -14.72
N ARG A 249 -0.84 -8.44 -15.41
CA ARG A 249 -2.24 -8.48 -14.97
C ARG A 249 -2.85 -9.79 -15.50
N PRO A 250 -3.23 -10.74 -14.63
CA PRO A 250 -3.74 -12.03 -15.06
C PRO A 250 -5.13 -11.90 -15.69
N ASP A 251 -5.53 -12.89 -16.48
CA ASP A 251 -6.86 -13.00 -17.06
C ASP A 251 -7.91 -13.37 -16.01
N LEU A 252 -7.50 -14.13 -14.99
CA LEU A 252 -8.33 -14.55 -13.87
C LEU A 252 -7.65 -14.25 -12.52
N THR A 253 -8.41 -13.81 -11.52
CA THR A 253 -7.94 -13.83 -10.13
C THR A 253 -8.80 -14.78 -9.30
N ILE A 254 -8.17 -15.79 -8.73
CA ILE A 254 -8.76 -16.71 -7.77
C ILE A 254 -8.56 -16.08 -6.39
N ALA A 255 -9.57 -15.37 -5.89
CA ALA A 255 -9.51 -14.75 -4.59
C ALA A 255 -10.02 -15.70 -3.51
N VAL A 256 -9.23 -15.92 -2.46
CA VAL A 256 -9.56 -16.82 -1.36
C VAL A 256 -9.99 -15.98 -0.16
N ARG A 257 -11.24 -16.08 0.24
CA ARG A 257 -11.76 -15.35 1.40
C ARG A 257 -11.54 -16.22 2.64
N MET A 258 -10.76 -15.74 3.60
CA MET A 258 -10.51 -16.48 4.85
C MET A 258 -11.68 -16.36 5.82
N ASP A 259 -11.87 -17.34 6.69
CA ASP A 259 -12.81 -17.27 7.81
C ASP A 259 -12.42 -16.19 8.85
N SER A 260 -13.27 -15.98 9.86
CA SER A 260 -13.02 -14.97 10.92
C SER A 260 -11.78 -15.27 11.77
N ALA A 261 -11.41 -16.55 11.92
CA ALA A 261 -10.19 -16.98 12.58
C ALA A 261 -8.94 -16.81 11.71
N ASN A 262 -9.12 -16.62 10.39
CA ASN A 262 -8.08 -16.65 9.37
C ASN A 262 -7.33 -17.99 9.29
N GLU A 263 -7.97 -19.09 9.63
CA GLU A 263 -7.36 -20.42 9.65
C GLU A 263 -7.67 -21.19 8.37
N ARG A 264 -8.87 -21.03 7.81
CA ARG A 264 -9.31 -21.78 6.63
C ARG A 264 -9.95 -20.87 5.57
N PRO A 265 -9.88 -21.25 4.29
CA PRO A 265 -10.72 -20.68 3.26
C PRO A 265 -12.20 -20.84 3.63
N ARG A 266 -12.94 -19.72 3.60
CA ARG A 266 -14.39 -19.66 3.76
C ARG A 266 -15.10 -19.93 2.43
N ASP A 267 -14.64 -19.27 1.38
CA ASP A 267 -15.14 -19.36 0.01
C ASP A 267 -14.16 -18.69 -0.96
N TYR A 268 -14.48 -18.75 -2.24
CA TYR A 268 -13.64 -18.28 -3.34
C TYR A 268 -14.40 -17.33 -4.24
N TYR A 269 -13.66 -16.46 -4.93
CA TYR A 269 -14.18 -15.69 -6.06
C TYR A 269 -13.30 -15.94 -7.28
N LEU A 270 -13.94 -16.27 -8.40
CA LEU A 270 -13.30 -16.41 -9.71
C LEU A 270 -13.50 -15.11 -10.48
N LEU A 271 -12.56 -14.18 -10.34
CA LEU A 271 -12.68 -12.79 -10.79
C LEU A 271 -12.04 -12.62 -12.17
N PRO A 272 -12.81 -12.60 -13.26
CA PRO A 272 -12.25 -12.37 -14.58
C PRO A 272 -11.82 -10.92 -14.73
N ARG A 273 -10.70 -10.70 -15.42
CA ARG A 273 -10.13 -9.38 -15.65
C ARG A 273 -11.07 -8.44 -16.41
N ILE A 274 -11.89 -8.99 -17.30
CA ILE A 274 -12.77 -8.21 -18.17
C ILE A 274 -13.83 -7.46 -17.37
N ASP A 275 -14.32 -8.07 -16.29
CA ASP A 275 -15.35 -7.48 -15.45
C ASP A 275 -14.72 -6.66 -14.32
N ILE A 276 -13.63 -7.14 -13.70
CA ILE A 276 -13.05 -6.45 -12.54
C ILE A 276 -12.02 -5.40 -12.96
N LEU A 277 -12.47 -4.14 -13.07
CA LEU A 277 -11.65 -3.00 -13.48
C LEU A 277 -10.88 -2.34 -12.33
N GLU A 278 -11.33 -2.51 -11.08
CA GLU A 278 -10.65 -1.95 -9.92
C GLU A 278 -9.33 -2.65 -9.61
N GLN A 279 -8.45 -1.96 -8.89
CA GLN A 279 -7.17 -2.51 -8.43
C GLN A 279 -7.26 -3.15 -7.03
N LYS A 280 -8.39 -2.91 -6.35
CA LYS A 280 -8.69 -3.41 -5.00
C LYS A 280 -10.19 -3.60 -4.89
N LEU A 281 -10.61 -4.79 -4.49
CA LEU A 281 -12.00 -5.10 -4.22
C LEU A 281 -12.20 -5.20 -2.71
N ARG A 282 -13.21 -4.51 -2.18
CA ARG A 282 -13.57 -4.55 -0.76
C ARG A 282 -14.83 -5.38 -0.62
N LEU A 283 -14.74 -6.46 0.16
CA LEU A 283 -15.88 -7.33 0.42
C LEU A 283 -16.34 -7.19 1.87
N ALA A 284 -17.65 -7.33 2.06
CA ALA A 284 -18.33 -7.53 3.33
C ALA A 284 -18.94 -8.93 3.38
N GLU A 285 -19.65 -9.24 4.46
CA GLU A 285 -20.41 -10.49 4.62
C GLU A 285 -21.49 -10.63 3.55
N SER A 286 -22.13 -9.53 3.17
CA SER A 286 -23.07 -9.42 2.05
C SER A 286 -22.59 -8.35 1.07
N ASN A 287 -22.44 -8.72 -0.21
CA ASN A 287 -22.01 -7.81 -1.26
C ASN A 287 -23.11 -7.59 -2.29
N GLY A 288 -22.90 -6.60 -3.17
CA GLY A 288 -23.79 -6.39 -4.31
C GLY A 288 -23.73 -7.56 -5.31
N ILE A 289 -24.84 -7.78 -6.02
CA ILE A 289 -25.03 -8.93 -6.93
C ILE A 289 -23.94 -9.06 -7.99
N TRP A 290 -23.38 -7.92 -8.44
CA TRP A 290 -22.32 -7.89 -9.44
C TRP A 290 -21.05 -8.62 -8.99
N VAL A 291 -20.72 -8.62 -7.70
CA VAL A 291 -19.56 -9.36 -7.18
C VAL A 291 -19.93 -10.78 -6.78
N GLU A 292 -21.11 -10.96 -6.16
CA GLU A 292 -21.57 -12.28 -5.67
C GLU A 292 -21.76 -13.29 -6.82
N ALA A 293 -22.01 -12.84 -8.05
CA ALA A 293 -22.08 -13.70 -9.23
C ALA A 293 -20.80 -14.51 -9.50
N TYR A 294 -19.64 -14.03 -9.01
CA TYR A 294 -18.34 -14.70 -9.17
C TYR A 294 -17.95 -15.57 -7.97
N ARG A 295 -18.79 -15.64 -6.94
CA ARG A 295 -18.51 -16.39 -5.71
C ARG A 295 -18.78 -17.88 -5.91
N THR A 296 -17.87 -18.71 -5.41
CA THR A 296 -18.01 -20.15 -5.35
C THR A 296 -17.71 -20.63 -3.94
N GLU A 297 -18.39 -21.68 -3.47
CA GLU A 297 -18.15 -22.23 -2.13
C GLU A 297 -16.80 -22.96 -2.06
N ASP A 298 -16.39 -23.57 -3.18
CA ASP A 298 -15.15 -24.29 -3.34
C ASP A 298 -14.50 -24.00 -4.72
N LEU A 299 -13.46 -24.76 -5.05
CA LEU A 299 -12.73 -24.64 -6.32
C LEU A 299 -13.27 -25.59 -7.40
N THR A 300 -14.35 -26.33 -7.16
CA THR A 300 -14.88 -27.32 -8.11
C THR A 300 -15.22 -26.69 -9.45
N VAL A 301 -15.87 -25.52 -9.45
CA VAL A 301 -16.19 -24.75 -10.67
C VAL A 301 -14.93 -24.40 -11.47
N LEU A 302 -13.84 -24.01 -10.80
CA LEU A 302 -12.57 -23.73 -11.47
C LEU A 302 -12.04 -24.99 -12.17
N PHE A 303 -12.11 -26.15 -11.50
CA PHE A 303 -11.63 -27.42 -12.05
C PHE A 303 -12.47 -27.88 -13.25
N GLU A 304 -13.78 -27.65 -13.21
CA GLU A 304 -14.67 -27.92 -14.33
C GLU A 304 -14.38 -27.01 -15.53
N LEU A 305 -14.18 -25.71 -15.30
CA LEU A 305 -13.79 -24.76 -16.36
C LEU A 305 -12.43 -25.08 -16.99
N ALA A 306 -11.52 -25.68 -16.21
CA ALA A 306 -10.19 -26.08 -16.68
C ALA A 306 -10.14 -27.52 -17.24
N ALA A 307 -11.24 -28.28 -17.18
CA ALA A 307 -11.27 -29.67 -17.58
C ALA A 307 -10.89 -29.85 -19.06
N ARG A 308 -10.28 -31.00 -19.36
CA ARG A 308 -9.95 -31.41 -20.73
C ARG A 308 -10.43 -32.84 -20.94
N ASN A 309 -11.35 -33.01 -21.88
CA ASN A 309 -11.86 -34.32 -22.29
C ASN A 309 -11.16 -34.76 -23.57
N LYS A 310 -10.75 -36.03 -23.64
CA LYS A 310 -10.24 -36.59 -24.90
C LYS A 310 -11.41 -36.77 -25.87
N ILE A 311 -11.21 -36.39 -27.13
CA ILE A 311 -12.23 -36.54 -28.19
C ILE A 311 -12.71 -37.99 -28.32
N SER A 312 -11.86 -38.98 -28.01
CA SER A 312 -12.21 -40.40 -28.01
C SER A 312 -13.26 -40.81 -26.95
N GLU A 313 -13.49 -40.00 -25.93
CA GLU A 313 -14.42 -40.29 -24.82
C GLU A 313 -15.80 -39.61 -25.01
N LEU A 314 -15.94 -38.72 -26.00
CA LEU A 314 -17.21 -38.02 -26.30
C LEU A 314 -18.03 -38.68 -27.42
N ALA A 315 -17.55 -39.80 -27.97
CA ALA A 315 -18.16 -40.52 -29.10
C ALA A 315 -18.80 -41.86 -28.70
N ALA A 316 -19.09 -42.08 -27.40
CA ALA A 316 -19.78 -43.26 -26.88
C ALA A 316 -21.18 -42.91 -26.36
#